data_AF-A0A7U9MTH2-F1
#
_entry.id   AF-A0A7U9MTH2-F1
#
_cell.length_a   1.000
_cell.length_b   1.000
_cell.length_c   1.000
_cell.angle_alpha   90.00
_cell.angle_beta   90.00
_cell.angle_gamma   90.00
#
_symmetry.space_group_name_H-M   'P 1'
#
loop_
_entity.id
_entity.type
_entity.pdbx_description
1 polymer ?
#
loop_
_entity_poly.entity_id
_entity_poly.type
_entity_poly.pdbx_seq_one_letter_code
_entity_poly.pdbx_strand_id
1 'polypeptide(L)'
;MEEKMNNSLLKPLKIGDYLVPVPVVQGGMGVGVSLSGLAGAVAACGGVGIISTAQIGFRDKGFDANPIGCNLRAVKEEINKAREIVRKWQCDVTGGVETGEGHSRKPGLIGVNIMVATKKYEEYVKAAAEAGADIIISGAGLPMTLPELVKKAKTMIAPIVSSLKSVQVIIKYWLKKYDRLPDMVVIEGPLAGGHLGFQARQLENIE
;
A
#
# COMPACT_ATOMS: atom_id res chain seq x y z
N MET A 1 -41.54 -9.15 7.58
CA MET A 1 -40.30 -8.36 7.75
C MET A 1 -39.18 -9.21 7.20
N GLU A 2 -38.85 -9.04 5.92
CA GLU A 2 -37.75 -9.75 5.29
C GLU A 2 -36.43 -9.08 5.69
N GLU A 3 -35.63 -9.83 6.43
CA GLU A 3 -34.25 -9.52 6.77
C GLU A 3 -33.44 -9.57 5.47
N LYS A 4 -33.23 -8.41 4.83
CA LYS A 4 -32.41 -8.31 3.62
C LYS A 4 -30.98 -8.73 3.96
N MET A 5 -30.64 -9.95 3.57
CA MET A 5 -29.32 -10.55 3.71
C MET A 5 -28.32 -9.72 2.89
N ASN A 6 -27.49 -8.95 3.60
CA ASN A 6 -26.49 -8.06 3.05
C ASN A 6 -25.41 -8.93 2.36
N ASN A 7 -25.49 -9.06 1.04
CA ASN A 7 -24.83 -10.13 0.27
C ASN A 7 -23.32 -9.91 -0.01
N SER A 8 -22.61 -9.20 0.88
CA SER A 8 -21.15 -9.15 0.89
C SER A 8 -20.62 -10.04 2.02
N LEU A 9 -20.02 -11.17 1.65
CA LEU A 9 -19.43 -12.14 2.59
C LEU A 9 -18.32 -11.56 3.50
N LEU A 10 -17.80 -10.36 3.21
CA LEU A 10 -16.69 -9.76 3.94
C LEU A 10 -17.05 -8.34 4.41
N LYS A 11 -16.77 -8.05 5.69
CA LYS A 11 -16.95 -6.71 6.26
C LYS A 11 -15.95 -5.73 5.63
N PRO A 12 -16.33 -4.45 5.41
CA PRO A 12 -15.40 -3.42 4.97
C PRO A 12 -14.17 -3.34 5.89
N LEU A 13 -13.01 -3.05 5.28
CA LEU A 13 -11.76 -2.88 6.03
C LEU A 13 -11.66 -1.43 6.51
N LYS A 14 -11.55 -1.24 7.84
CA LYS A 14 -11.32 0.07 8.45
C LYS A 14 -9.82 0.23 8.76
N ILE A 15 -9.20 1.30 8.24
CA ILE A 15 -7.81 1.66 8.50
C ILE A 15 -7.79 3.12 8.99
N GLY A 16 -7.52 3.32 10.27
CA GLY A 16 -7.70 4.64 10.90
C GLY A 16 -9.12 5.17 10.66
N ASP A 17 -9.22 6.35 10.03
CA ASP A 17 -10.48 7.00 9.67
C ASP A 17 -11.02 6.59 8.28
N TYR A 18 -10.27 5.79 7.52
CA TYR A 18 -10.67 5.35 6.20
C TYR A 18 -11.46 4.04 6.24
N LEU A 19 -12.48 3.97 5.40
CA LEU A 19 -13.29 2.77 5.17
C LEU A 19 -13.07 2.29 3.74
N VAL A 20 -12.53 1.10 3.59
CA VAL A 20 -12.31 0.43 2.30
C VAL A 20 -13.49 -0.54 2.06
N PRO A 21 -14.41 -0.24 1.11
CA PRO A 21 -15.62 -1.03 0.92
C PRO A 21 -15.37 -2.47 0.47
N VAL A 22 -14.31 -2.69 -0.30
CA VAL A 22 -13.87 -4.02 -0.72
C VAL A 22 -12.59 -4.33 0.05
N PRO A 23 -12.59 -5.27 1.02
CA PRO A 23 -11.44 -5.55 1.89
C PRO A 23 -10.34 -6.35 1.15
N VAL A 24 -9.92 -5.84 0.00
CA VAL A 24 -8.88 -6.39 -0.86
C VAL A 24 -7.76 -5.36 -0.98
N VAL A 25 -6.55 -5.80 -0.69
CA VAL A 25 -5.32 -5.02 -0.89
C VAL A 25 -4.51 -5.73 -1.96
N GLN A 26 -4.33 -5.08 -3.12
CA GLN A 26 -3.44 -5.58 -4.16
C GLN A 26 -1.99 -5.24 -3.78
N GLY A 27 -1.15 -6.24 -3.54
CA GLY A 27 0.25 -6.04 -3.10
C GLY A 27 1.14 -5.40 -4.17
N GLY A 28 2.09 -4.54 -3.76
CA GLY A 28 2.98 -3.82 -4.69
C GLY A 28 4.14 -4.68 -5.21
N MET A 29 4.01 -5.19 -6.43
CA MET A 29 5.01 -6.02 -7.13
C MET A 29 5.91 -5.16 -8.04
N GLY A 30 7.23 -5.34 -7.92
CA GLY A 30 8.24 -4.52 -8.60
C GLY A 30 8.35 -4.76 -10.11
N VAL A 31 9.32 -4.09 -10.75
CA VAL A 31 9.66 -4.25 -12.18
C VAL A 31 8.46 -3.99 -13.12
N GLY A 32 7.67 -2.97 -12.79
CA GLY A 32 6.59 -2.49 -13.65
C GLY A 32 5.30 -3.34 -13.65
N VAL A 33 5.17 -4.30 -12.73
CA VAL A 33 3.93 -5.08 -12.55
C VAL A 33 2.84 -4.23 -11.89
N SER A 34 3.15 -3.66 -10.72
CA SER A 34 2.21 -2.83 -9.97
C SER A 34 2.49 -1.34 -10.17
N LEU A 35 1.99 -0.79 -11.27
CA LEU A 35 2.03 0.63 -11.59
C LEU A 35 0.63 1.26 -11.51
N SER A 36 0.48 2.50 -11.97
CA SER A 36 -0.78 3.26 -11.90
C SER A 36 -2.00 2.55 -12.48
N GLY A 37 -1.84 1.80 -13.58
CA GLY A 37 -2.93 1.08 -14.23
C GLY A 37 -3.63 0.08 -13.29
N LEU A 38 -2.85 -0.82 -12.69
CA LEU A 38 -3.37 -1.83 -11.77
C LEU A 38 -3.85 -1.20 -10.46
N ALA A 39 -3.02 -0.37 -9.83
CA ALA A 39 -3.36 0.26 -8.55
C ALA A 39 -4.60 1.16 -8.68
N GLY A 40 -4.69 1.94 -9.76
CA GLY A 40 -5.83 2.77 -10.09
C GLY A 40 -7.10 1.97 -10.29
N ALA A 41 -7.06 0.87 -11.04
CA ALA A 41 -8.23 0.01 -11.25
C ALA A 41 -8.73 -0.64 -9.95
N VAL A 42 -7.83 -1.14 -9.10
CA VAL A 42 -8.19 -1.74 -7.81
C VAL A 42 -8.84 -0.71 -6.89
N ALA A 43 -8.25 0.48 -6.79
CA ALA A 43 -8.81 1.57 -5.99
C ALA A 43 -10.14 2.06 -6.55
N ALA A 44 -10.29 2.13 -7.88
CA ALA A 44 -11.54 2.50 -8.51
C ALA A 44 -12.66 1.54 -8.08
N CYS A 45 -12.40 0.23 -8.09
CA CYS A 45 -13.31 -0.82 -7.58
C CYS A 45 -13.56 -0.80 -6.06
N GLY A 46 -12.98 0.14 -5.30
CA GLY A 46 -13.17 0.27 -3.86
C GLY A 46 -12.21 -0.56 -2.99
N GLY A 47 -11.13 -1.10 -3.56
CA GLY A 47 -10.05 -1.79 -2.83
C GLY A 47 -8.86 -0.88 -2.52
N VAL A 48 -7.74 -1.45 -2.09
CA VAL A 48 -6.48 -0.71 -1.92
C VAL A 48 -5.50 -1.11 -3.03
N GLY A 49 -5.21 -0.19 -3.93
CA GLY A 49 -4.22 -0.38 -4.99
C GLY A 49 -2.83 0.09 -4.54
N ILE A 50 -1.83 -0.77 -4.67
CA ILE A 50 -0.46 -0.46 -4.22
C ILE A 50 0.49 -0.41 -5.42
N ILE A 51 1.16 0.73 -5.57
CA ILE A 51 2.22 0.94 -6.57
C ILE A 51 3.57 0.51 -5.98
N SER A 52 4.35 -0.29 -6.70
CA SER A 52 5.71 -0.63 -6.26
C SER A 52 6.72 0.43 -6.68
N THR A 53 7.57 0.89 -5.76
CA THR A 53 8.64 1.84 -6.09
C THR A 53 9.93 1.16 -6.57
N ALA A 54 9.97 -0.17 -6.59
CA ALA A 54 11.13 -0.95 -7.00
C ALA A 54 11.44 -0.73 -8.49
N GLN A 55 12.44 0.12 -8.76
CA GLN A 55 12.84 0.57 -10.09
C GLN A 55 11.67 1.14 -10.92
N ILE A 56 10.77 1.87 -10.28
CA ILE A 56 9.54 2.41 -10.89
C ILE A 56 9.76 3.25 -12.15
N GLY A 57 10.91 3.92 -12.27
CA GLY A 57 11.32 4.76 -13.39
C GLY A 57 12.10 4.02 -14.48
N PHE A 58 12.19 2.68 -14.46
CA PHE A 58 13.01 1.91 -15.40
C PHE A 58 12.69 2.12 -16.90
N ARG A 59 11.52 2.69 -17.22
CA ARG A 59 11.09 3.01 -18.58
C ARG A 59 11.52 4.40 -19.05
N ASP A 60 12.06 5.23 -18.15
CA ASP A 60 12.58 6.56 -18.49
C ASP A 60 13.86 6.40 -19.33
N LYS A 61 13.96 7.15 -20.44
CA LYS A 61 15.15 7.14 -21.31
C LYS A 61 16.43 7.54 -20.58
N GLY A 62 16.32 8.35 -19.53
CA GLY A 62 17.43 8.78 -18.68
C GLY A 62 17.74 7.83 -17.52
N PHE A 63 17.06 6.67 -17.42
CA PHE A 63 17.17 5.79 -16.27
C PHE A 63 18.59 5.29 -16.04
N ASP A 64 19.29 4.81 -17.06
CA ASP A 64 20.65 4.28 -16.91
C ASP A 64 21.64 5.34 -16.41
N ALA A 65 21.43 6.60 -16.78
CA ALA A 65 22.27 7.72 -16.35
C ALA A 65 21.92 8.24 -14.94
N ASN A 66 20.63 8.23 -14.57
CA ASN A 66 20.17 8.71 -13.27
C ASN A 66 18.95 7.90 -12.75
N PRO A 67 19.17 6.67 -12.25
CA PRO A 67 18.06 5.79 -11.86
C PRO A 67 17.24 6.37 -10.71
N ILE A 68 17.90 6.96 -9.71
CA ILE A 68 17.24 7.53 -8.53
C ILE A 68 16.37 8.72 -8.91
N GLY A 69 16.90 9.66 -9.72
CA GLY A 69 16.14 10.82 -10.17
C GLY A 69 14.92 10.41 -11.01
N CYS A 70 15.07 9.44 -11.90
CA CYS A 70 13.96 8.91 -12.70
C CYS A 70 12.90 8.25 -11.83
N ASN A 71 13.32 7.42 -10.87
CA ASN A 71 12.40 6.78 -9.94
C ASN A 71 11.62 7.78 -9.09
N LEU A 72 12.28 8.79 -8.51
CA LEU A 72 11.61 9.80 -7.67
C LEU A 72 10.56 10.61 -8.46
N ARG A 73 10.85 10.95 -9.74
CA ARG A 73 9.84 11.55 -10.63
C ARG A 73 8.68 10.61 -10.88
N ALA A 74 8.98 9.35 -11.23
CA ALA A 74 7.98 8.35 -11.55
C ALA A 74 7.04 8.03 -10.36
N VAL A 75 7.52 8.09 -9.11
CA VAL A 75 6.64 7.96 -7.91
C VAL A 75 5.47 8.94 -7.98
N LYS A 76 5.76 10.22 -8.21
CA LYS A 76 4.72 11.27 -8.29
C LYS A 76 3.81 11.06 -9.50
N GLU A 77 4.40 10.75 -10.66
CA GLU A 77 3.64 10.52 -11.89
C GLU A 77 2.67 9.34 -11.78
N GLU A 78 3.12 8.20 -11.25
CA GLU A 78 2.29 7.00 -11.14
C GLU A 78 1.19 7.17 -10.09
N ILE A 79 1.44 7.84 -8.96
CA ILE A 79 0.38 8.18 -8.00
C ILE A 79 -0.68 9.07 -8.68
N ASN A 80 -0.27 10.10 -9.42
CA ASN A 80 -1.19 11.00 -10.11
C ASN A 80 -2.03 10.29 -11.18
N LYS A 81 -1.40 9.45 -12.01
CA LYS A 81 -2.09 8.64 -13.03
C LYS A 81 -3.09 7.68 -12.38
N ALA A 82 -2.73 7.04 -11.27
CA ALA A 82 -3.64 6.15 -10.55
C ALA A 82 -4.88 6.89 -10.02
N ARG A 83 -4.69 8.11 -9.48
CA ARG A 83 -5.79 8.98 -9.08
C ARG A 83 -6.65 9.43 -10.26
N GLU A 84 -6.04 9.69 -11.40
CA GLU A 84 -6.78 10.05 -12.61
C GLU A 84 -7.67 8.89 -13.08
N ILE A 85 -7.19 7.65 -13.04
CA ILE A 85 -8.00 6.45 -13.31
C ILE A 85 -9.20 6.40 -12.36
N VAL A 86 -8.98 6.55 -11.06
CA VAL A 86 -10.06 6.56 -10.06
C VAL A 86 -11.09 7.65 -10.35
N ARG A 87 -10.65 8.87 -10.71
CA ARG A 87 -11.55 9.99 -11.07
C ARG A 87 -12.35 9.69 -12.34
N LYS A 88 -11.72 9.13 -13.37
CA LYS A 88 -12.36 8.78 -14.64
C LYS A 88 -13.35 7.63 -14.49
N TRP A 89 -13.11 6.71 -13.56
CA TRP A 89 -13.94 5.54 -13.34
C TRP A 89 -15.19 5.81 -12.48
N GLN A 90 -15.45 7.06 -12.06
CA GLN A 90 -16.69 7.46 -11.38
C GLN A 90 -17.96 7.40 -12.27
N CYS A 91 -17.99 6.52 -13.26
CA CYS A 91 -19.16 6.18 -14.07
C CYS A 91 -19.55 4.71 -13.82
N ASP A 92 -20.72 4.55 -13.18
CA ASP A 92 -21.63 3.40 -13.26
C ASP A 92 -21.06 2.00 -13.03
N VAL A 93 -20.63 1.70 -11.80
CA VAL A 93 -20.57 0.30 -11.36
C VAL A 93 -21.98 -0.19 -10.99
N THR A 94 -22.78 -0.51 -12.00
CA THR A 94 -24.07 -1.20 -11.87
C THR A 94 -23.90 -2.70 -11.53
N GLY A 95 -23.00 -3.01 -10.58
CA GLY A 95 -22.68 -4.38 -10.15
C GLY A 95 -22.36 -4.53 -8.66
N GLY A 96 -22.64 -3.50 -7.85
CA GLY A 96 -22.51 -3.57 -6.40
C GLY A 96 -23.78 -4.11 -5.75
N VAL A 97 -23.61 -5.00 -4.76
CA VAL A 97 -24.67 -5.43 -3.83
C VAL A 97 -25.47 -4.22 -3.36
N GLU A 98 -26.80 -4.28 -3.48
CA GLU A 98 -27.72 -3.28 -2.94
C GLU A 98 -27.55 -3.16 -1.42
N THR A 99 -26.76 -2.19 -0.96
CA THR A 99 -26.87 -1.69 0.40
C THR A 99 -27.89 -0.55 0.34
N GLY A 100 -29.01 -0.68 1.04
CA GLY A 100 -30.20 0.19 0.97
C GLY A 100 -30.03 1.67 1.35
N GLU A 101 -28.83 2.23 1.24
CA GLU A 101 -28.48 3.61 1.49
C GLU A 101 -27.60 4.14 0.34
N GLY A 102 -28.16 4.99 -0.53
CA GLY A 102 -27.45 5.98 -1.36
C GLY A 102 -26.26 5.51 -2.23
N HIS A 103 -26.46 5.45 -3.54
CA HIS A 103 -25.45 5.14 -4.56
C HIS A 103 -24.28 6.14 -4.63
N SER A 104 -23.28 6.00 -3.76
CA SER A 104 -21.94 6.56 -3.99
C SER A 104 -20.90 5.72 -3.27
N ARG A 105 -20.40 4.68 -3.95
CA ARG A 105 -19.29 3.88 -3.42
C ARG A 105 -18.05 4.78 -3.44
N LYS A 106 -17.59 5.19 -2.25
CA LYS A 106 -16.34 5.96 -2.16
C LYS A 106 -15.22 5.16 -2.82
N PRO A 107 -14.38 5.80 -3.65
CA PRO A 107 -13.25 5.12 -4.22
C PRO A 107 -12.34 4.61 -3.10
N GLY A 108 -11.65 3.53 -3.40
CA GLY A 108 -10.63 2.94 -2.55
C GLY A 108 -9.36 3.78 -2.48
N LEU A 109 -8.31 3.19 -1.91
CA LEU A 109 -7.08 3.88 -1.56
C LEU A 109 -5.96 3.60 -2.57
N ILE A 110 -5.09 4.58 -2.78
CA ILE A 110 -3.83 4.44 -3.53
C ILE A 110 -2.68 4.53 -2.56
N GLY A 111 -1.93 3.44 -2.45
CA GLY A 111 -0.73 3.36 -1.66
C GLY A 111 0.52 3.07 -2.48
N VAL A 112 1.66 3.05 -1.80
CA VAL A 112 2.93 2.63 -2.37
C VAL A 112 3.62 1.58 -1.50
N ASN A 113 4.37 0.68 -2.12
CA ASN A 113 5.27 -0.25 -1.44
C ASN A 113 6.72 0.23 -1.63
N ILE A 114 7.42 0.50 -0.53
CA ILE A 114 8.80 0.99 -0.50
C ILE A 114 9.65 0.07 0.38
N MET A 115 10.66 -0.57 -0.21
CA MET A 115 11.56 -1.47 0.50
C MET A 115 12.59 -0.69 1.34
N VAL A 116 12.69 -0.99 2.64
CA VAL A 116 13.63 -0.35 3.58
C VAL A 116 15.09 -0.59 3.16
N ALA A 117 15.41 -1.77 2.63
CA ALA A 117 16.75 -2.12 2.18
C ALA A 117 17.24 -1.35 0.94
N THR A 118 16.38 -0.56 0.27
CA THR A 118 16.78 0.15 -0.95
C THR A 118 17.53 1.46 -0.65
N LYS A 119 18.41 1.85 -1.58
CA LYS A 119 19.12 3.13 -1.50
C LYS A 119 18.11 4.27 -1.49
N LYS A 120 18.39 5.29 -0.67
CA LYS A 120 17.59 6.52 -0.57
C LYS A 120 16.14 6.30 -0.11
N TYR A 121 15.87 5.26 0.68
CA TYR A 121 14.56 4.97 1.27
C TYR A 121 13.80 6.23 1.76
N GLU A 122 14.47 7.09 2.52
CA GLU A 122 13.85 8.32 3.06
C GLU A 122 13.34 9.28 1.98
N GLU A 123 14.08 9.41 0.87
CA GLU A 123 13.72 10.28 -0.25
C GLU A 123 12.47 9.75 -0.96
N TYR A 124 12.36 8.43 -1.12
CA TYR A 124 11.17 7.80 -1.72
C TYR A 124 9.94 7.93 -0.83
N VAL A 125 10.10 7.74 0.48
CA VAL A 125 9.00 7.91 1.45
C VAL A 125 8.48 9.35 1.41
N LYS A 126 9.39 10.34 1.44
CA LYS A 126 9.03 11.76 1.34
C LYS A 126 8.34 12.06 0.01
N ALA A 127 8.91 11.61 -1.11
CA ALA A 127 8.32 11.82 -2.43
C ALA A 127 6.91 11.23 -2.56
N ALA A 128 6.67 10.03 -2.02
CA ALA A 128 5.35 9.40 -2.05
C ALA A 128 4.34 10.12 -1.14
N ALA A 129 4.76 10.52 0.07
CA ALA A 129 3.92 11.26 1.00
C ALA A 129 3.56 12.65 0.44
N GLU A 130 4.52 13.36 -0.13
CA GLU A 130 4.32 14.66 -0.80
C GLU A 130 3.44 14.55 -2.05
N ALA A 131 3.51 13.43 -2.78
CA ALA A 131 2.64 13.13 -3.91
C ALA A 131 1.21 12.75 -3.51
N GLY A 132 0.92 12.56 -2.21
CA GLY A 132 -0.43 12.25 -1.72
C GLY A 132 -0.81 10.78 -1.80
N ALA A 133 0.15 9.86 -1.60
CA ALA A 133 -0.17 8.47 -1.31
C ALA A 133 -1.00 8.38 -0.01
N ASP A 134 -2.09 7.59 -0.04
CA ASP A 134 -2.94 7.36 1.14
C ASP A 134 -2.21 6.54 2.19
N ILE A 135 -1.44 5.55 1.75
CA ILE A 135 -0.72 4.62 2.62
C ILE A 135 0.66 4.29 2.05
N ILE A 136 1.67 4.27 2.91
CA ILE A 136 3.00 3.74 2.61
C ILE A 136 3.17 2.41 3.33
N ILE A 137 3.34 1.36 2.54
CA ILE A 137 3.69 0.03 3.00
C ILE A 137 5.21 -0.13 2.89
N SER A 138 5.85 -0.57 3.97
CA SER A 138 7.31 -0.76 3.98
C SER A 138 7.72 -2.11 4.52
N GLY A 139 8.42 -2.88 3.68
CA GLY A 139 9.00 -4.19 4.01
C GLY A 139 10.49 -4.28 3.70
N ALA A 140 11.00 -5.51 3.61
CA ALA A 140 12.43 -5.79 3.40
C ALA A 140 13.35 -5.06 4.39
N GLY A 141 12.98 -5.06 5.67
CA GLY A 141 13.68 -4.40 6.78
C GLY A 141 12.72 -3.82 7.81
N LEU A 142 13.26 -3.26 8.91
CA LEU A 142 12.44 -2.60 9.94
C LEU A 142 12.35 -1.08 9.65
N PRO A 143 11.16 -0.53 9.35
CA PRO A 143 11.00 0.88 8.96
C PRO A 143 11.02 1.84 10.17
N MET A 144 12.13 1.88 10.91
CA MET A 144 12.21 2.59 12.21
C MET A 144 12.03 4.11 12.10
N THR A 145 12.33 4.72 10.95
CA THR A 145 12.22 6.17 10.73
C THR A 145 10.94 6.57 10.00
N LEU A 146 10.12 5.61 9.55
CA LEU A 146 8.93 5.89 8.73
C LEU A 146 7.94 6.89 9.36
N PRO A 147 7.59 6.83 10.66
CA PRO A 147 6.69 7.80 11.28
C PRO A 147 7.18 9.25 11.19
N GLU A 148 8.50 9.45 11.31
CA GLU A 148 9.13 10.76 11.23
C GLU A 148 9.09 11.32 9.81
N LEU A 149 9.36 10.45 8.82
CA LEU A 149 9.39 10.81 7.41
C LEU A 149 8.03 11.26 6.87
N VAL A 150 6.92 10.72 7.42
CA VAL A 150 5.55 11.09 7.01
C VAL A 150 4.88 12.12 7.92
N LYS A 151 5.57 12.64 8.95
CA LYS A 151 4.95 13.37 10.08
C LYS A 151 4.01 14.52 9.70
N LYS A 152 4.27 15.20 8.58
CA LYS A 152 3.45 16.33 8.09
C LYS A 152 2.32 15.90 7.13
N ALA A 153 2.37 14.67 6.63
CA ALA A 153 1.41 14.15 5.67
C ALA A 153 0.28 13.39 6.38
N LYS A 154 -0.90 13.37 5.75
CA LYS A 154 -2.03 12.51 6.17
C LYS A 154 -1.83 11.03 5.79
N THR A 155 -0.68 10.70 5.22
CA THR A 155 -0.33 9.37 4.75
C THR A 155 -0.24 8.39 5.92
N MET A 156 -1.01 7.31 5.80
CA MET A 156 -0.98 6.17 6.70
C MET A 156 0.31 5.36 6.49
N ILE A 157 0.73 4.63 7.51
CA ILE A 157 1.97 3.85 7.50
C ILE A 157 1.72 2.42 7.96
N ALA A 158 2.27 1.48 7.20
CA ALA A 158 2.09 0.06 7.45
C ALA A 158 3.41 -0.71 7.26
N PRO A 159 4.01 -1.26 8.33
CA PRO A 159 5.13 -2.17 8.18
C PRO A 159 4.65 -3.54 7.68
N ILE A 160 5.48 -4.15 6.82
CA ILE A 160 5.40 -5.58 6.52
C ILE A 160 6.23 -6.33 7.55
N VAL A 161 5.65 -7.38 8.15
CA VAL A 161 6.28 -8.19 9.18
C VAL A 161 6.12 -9.68 8.89
N SER A 162 7.13 -10.47 9.25
CA SER A 162 7.12 -11.92 9.14
C SER A 162 7.11 -12.64 10.51
N SER A 163 7.17 -11.88 11.62
CA SER A 163 7.23 -12.45 12.96
C SER A 163 6.64 -11.55 14.05
N LEU A 164 6.12 -12.16 15.10
CA LEU A 164 5.67 -11.45 16.31
C LEU A 164 6.77 -10.57 16.92
N LYS A 165 8.02 -11.04 16.90
CA LYS A 165 9.17 -10.27 17.40
C LYS A 165 9.36 -8.96 16.63
N SER A 166 9.27 -9.01 15.29
CA SER A 166 9.46 -7.81 14.46
C SER A 166 8.37 -6.76 14.69
N VAL A 167 7.08 -7.15 14.76
CA VAL A 167 5.99 -6.20 15.03
C VAL A 167 6.10 -5.59 16.44
N GLN A 168 6.49 -6.37 17.45
CA GLN A 168 6.71 -5.86 18.80
C GLN A 168 7.84 -4.82 18.87
N VAL A 169 8.95 -5.06 18.15
CA VAL A 169 10.07 -4.10 18.09
C VAL A 169 9.64 -2.80 17.44
N ILE A 170 8.94 -2.87 16.30
CA ILE A 170 8.45 -1.69 15.59
C ILE A 170 7.50 -0.88 16.47
N ILE A 171 6.46 -1.53 17.05
CA ILE A 171 5.46 -0.85 17.88
C ILE A 171 6.11 -0.19 19.10
N LYS A 172 6.97 -0.91 19.84
CA LYS A 172 7.63 -0.36 21.04
C LYS A 172 8.48 0.87 20.71
N TYR A 173 9.23 0.82 19.60
CA TYR A 173 10.06 1.93 19.20
C TYR A 173 9.23 3.12 18.70
N TRP A 174 8.22 2.86 17.87
CA TRP A 174 7.39 3.92 17.28
C TRP A 174 6.58 4.66 18.34
N LEU A 175 5.97 3.94 19.30
CA LEU A 175 5.33 4.54 20.46
C LEU A 175 6.31 5.38 21.28
N LYS A 176 7.46 4.81 21.66
CA LYS A 176 8.43 5.49 22.52
C LYS A 176 9.03 6.75 21.89
N LYS A 177 9.35 6.71 20.60
CA LYS A 177 10.08 7.80 19.92
C LYS A 177 9.17 8.82 19.25
N TYR A 178 8.02 8.40 18.73
CA TYR A 178 7.16 9.25 17.90
C TYR A 178 5.71 9.35 18.40
N ASP A 179 5.34 8.62 19.45
CA ASP A 179 3.96 8.53 19.94
C ASP A 179 2.96 8.16 18.81
N ARG A 180 3.36 7.18 17.97
CA ARG A 180 2.58 6.75 16.80
C ARG A 180 2.56 5.24 16.69
N LEU A 181 1.38 4.69 16.43
CA LEU A 181 1.20 3.29 16.04
C LEU A 181 1.17 3.15 14.52
N PRO A 182 1.49 1.96 13.98
CA PRO A 182 1.10 1.62 12.62
C PRO A 182 -0.41 1.74 12.43
N ASP A 183 -0.82 2.29 11.28
CA ASP A 183 -2.23 2.39 10.89
C ASP A 183 -2.81 1.01 10.53
N MET A 184 -1.95 0.12 10.00
CA MET A 184 -2.17 -1.31 9.87
C MET A 184 -0.83 -2.05 9.85
N VAL A 185 -0.87 -3.38 9.94
CA VAL A 185 0.31 -4.24 9.79
C VAL A 185 0.03 -5.26 8.70
N VAL A 186 0.97 -5.46 7.78
CA VAL A 186 0.89 -6.49 6.75
C VAL A 186 1.69 -7.70 7.23
N ILE A 187 1.04 -8.85 7.38
CA ILE A 187 1.68 -10.10 7.78
C ILE A 187 1.95 -10.92 6.53
N GLU A 188 3.21 -11.21 6.26
CA GLU A 188 3.62 -12.09 5.17
C GLU A 188 4.09 -13.43 5.72
N GLY A 189 3.45 -14.50 5.23
CA GLY A 189 3.83 -15.87 5.53
C GLY A 189 4.96 -16.40 4.63
N PRO A 190 5.52 -17.57 4.96
CA PRO A 190 6.66 -18.14 4.26
C PRO A 190 6.36 -18.61 2.83
N LEU A 191 5.10 -18.79 2.47
CA LEU A 191 4.64 -19.17 1.13
C LEU A 191 4.29 -17.97 0.23
N ALA A 192 4.50 -16.74 0.71
CA ALA A 192 4.29 -15.55 -0.10
C ALA A 192 5.32 -15.46 -1.24
N GLY A 193 4.99 -14.77 -2.33
CA GLY A 193 5.94 -14.58 -3.44
C GLY A 193 6.97 -13.47 -3.17
N GLY A 194 8.15 -13.55 -3.79
CA GLY A 194 9.15 -12.47 -3.76
C GLY A 194 10.20 -12.60 -2.65
N HIS A 195 10.70 -11.46 -2.16
CA HIS A 195 11.72 -11.43 -1.12
C HIS A 195 11.09 -11.52 0.27
N LEU A 196 11.22 -12.68 0.89
CA LEU A 196 10.62 -12.96 2.19
C LEU A 196 11.64 -12.93 3.33
N GLY A 197 11.17 -12.58 4.52
CA GLY A 197 11.97 -12.57 5.75
C GLY A 197 12.22 -13.95 6.37
N PHE A 198 12.21 -15.04 5.58
CA PHE A 198 12.38 -16.41 6.03
C PHE A 198 13.64 -17.04 5.43
N GLN A 199 14.37 -17.81 6.23
CA GLN A 199 15.49 -18.63 5.74
C GLN A 199 14.97 -19.92 5.09
N ALA A 200 15.72 -20.46 4.12
CA ALA A 200 15.35 -21.71 3.43
C ALA A 200 15.02 -22.86 4.39
N ARG A 201 15.78 -23.01 5.49
CA ARG A 201 15.54 -24.04 6.52
C ARG A 201 14.22 -23.89 7.26
N GLN A 202 13.66 -22.68 7.35
CA GLN A 202 12.36 -22.45 7.96
C GLN A 202 11.21 -22.87 7.02
N LEU A 203 11.50 -23.10 5.74
CA LEU A 203 10.52 -23.54 4.74
C LEU A 203 10.34 -25.06 4.72
N GLU A 204 11.32 -25.82 5.24
CA GLU A 204 11.29 -27.29 5.26
C GLU A 204 10.23 -27.87 6.22
N ASN A 205 9.75 -27.07 7.18
CA ASN A 205 8.80 -27.47 8.21
C ASN A 205 7.55 -26.56 8.26
N ILE A 206 7.11 -26.04 7.11
CA ILE A 206 5.82 -25.33 7.05
C ILE A 206 4.72 -26.40 7.10
N GLU A 207 4.01 -26.49 8.21
CA GLU A 207 2.73 -27.22 8.31
C GLU A 207 1.62 -26.50 7.54
#